data_AF-A0A7U9T4X6-F1
#
_entry.id   AF-A0A7U9T4X6-F1
#
_cell.length_a   1.000
_cell.length_b   1.000
_cell.length_c   1.000
_cell.angle_alpha   90.00
_cell.angle_beta   90.00
_cell.angle_gamma   90.00
#
_symmetry.space_group_name_H-M   'P 1'
#
loop_
_entity.id
_entity.type
_entity.pdbx_description
1 polymer ?
#
loop_
_entity_poly.entity_id
_entity_poly.type
_entity_poly.pdbx_seq_one_letter_code
_entity_poly.pdbx_strand_id
1 'polypeptide(L)'
;MGLFCRLRKGENYGLKFSDFDLERRSVKISRQIVANPIIKEGSRIEENILIERAPKTPNSFRVLRVPEVIITELEKRKCQIDMYKEKMQEAFIDNDYISCQANGKVHSLSAMNNALTKLCVRNGLPAVTVHGLRHMFATILVEQGVPLAKISGVLGHSSVNTTFEYYCDVMDEKEKIIAFMNDAFIPEGREGTG
;
A
#
# COMPACT_ATOMS: atom_id res chain seq x y z
N MET A 1 -3.36 4.36 4.30
CA MET A 1 -1.96 4.68 3.97
C MET A 1 -1.50 4.15 2.60
N GLY A 2 -1.66 2.87 2.26
CA GLY A 2 -1.21 2.30 0.97
C GLY A 2 -1.74 3.01 -0.30
N LEU A 3 -3.04 3.36 -0.32
CA LEU A 3 -3.68 4.08 -1.44
C LEU A 3 -3.28 5.57 -1.48
N PHE A 4 -3.59 6.32 -0.42
CA PHE A 4 -3.42 7.78 -0.39
C PHE A 4 -1.97 8.27 -0.22
N CYS A 5 -1.12 7.50 0.45
CA CYS A 5 0.27 7.86 0.73
C CYS A 5 1.26 6.98 -0.03
N ARG A 6 0.77 6.06 -0.88
CA ARG A 6 1.57 5.20 -1.78
C ARG A 6 2.67 4.41 -1.06
N LEU A 7 2.46 4.03 0.19
CA LEU A 7 3.53 3.42 0.97
C LEU A 7 3.75 1.97 0.56
N ARG A 8 5.02 1.57 0.46
CA ARG A 8 5.38 0.15 0.31
C ARG A 8 4.92 -0.61 1.55
N LYS A 9 4.70 -1.91 1.42
CA LYS A 9 4.26 -2.75 2.54
C LYS A 9 5.17 -2.62 3.78
N GLY A 10 6.49 -2.71 3.59
CA GLY A 10 7.46 -2.53 4.68
C GLY A 10 7.45 -1.13 5.29
N GLU A 11 7.21 -0.08 4.48
CA GLU A 11 7.08 1.31 4.96
C GLU A 11 5.80 1.48 5.81
N ASN A 12 4.68 0.82 5.43
CA ASN A 12 3.46 0.86 6.25
C ASN A 12 3.68 0.22 7.63
N TYR A 13 4.44 -0.87 7.70
CA TYR A 13 4.77 -1.52 8.98
C TYR A 13 5.77 -0.72 9.81
N GLY A 14 6.65 0.07 9.17
CA GLY A 14 7.67 0.87 9.84
C GLY A 14 7.20 2.25 10.31
N LEU A 15 5.97 2.64 9.98
CA LEU A 15 5.40 3.93 10.34
C LEU A 15 5.13 4.03 11.84
N LYS A 16 5.58 5.14 12.43
CA LYS A 16 5.39 5.47 13.84
C LYS A 16 4.53 6.73 13.98
N PHE A 17 3.87 6.93 15.12
CA PHE A 17 3.09 8.15 15.34
C PHE A 17 3.97 9.40 15.31
N SER A 18 5.21 9.30 15.83
CA SER A 18 6.24 10.33 15.75
C SER A 18 6.65 10.75 14.33
N ASP A 19 6.28 10.01 13.29
CA ASP A 19 6.53 10.42 11.90
C ASP A 19 5.52 11.45 11.37
N PHE A 20 4.41 11.66 12.08
CA PHE A 20 3.36 12.57 11.66
C PHE A 20 3.55 13.96 12.27
N ASP A 21 3.48 14.97 11.41
CA ASP A 21 3.33 16.37 11.77
C ASP A 21 1.87 16.75 11.50
N LEU A 22 1.07 16.80 12.56
CA LEU A 22 -0.38 17.07 12.48
C LEU A 22 -0.68 18.52 12.10
N GLU A 23 0.16 19.47 12.52
CA GLU A 23 0.02 20.89 12.18
C GLU A 23 0.23 21.10 10.68
N ARG A 24 1.29 20.50 10.13
CA ARG A 24 1.61 20.59 8.70
C ARG A 24 0.88 19.56 7.85
N ARG A 25 0.06 18.70 8.47
CA ARG A 25 -0.63 17.56 7.85
C ARG A 25 0.31 16.79 6.94
N SER A 26 1.42 16.33 7.50
CA SER A 26 2.44 15.61 6.76
C SER A 26 2.96 14.39 7.49
N VAL A 27 3.52 13.44 6.73
CA VAL A 27 4.14 12.23 7.27
C VAL A 27 5.53 12.05 6.67
N LYS A 28 6.51 11.75 7.52
CA LYS A 28 7.90 11.51 7.11
C LYS A 28 8.17 10.01 7.01
N ILE A 29 8.51 9.53 5.82
CA ILE A 29 8.87 8.13 5.60
C ILE A 29 10.36 7.96 5.82
N SER A 30 10.72 7.37 6.98
CA SER A 30 12.11 7.28 7.43
C SER A 30 12.63 5.85 7.63
N ARG A 31 11.76 4.84 7.53
CA ARG A 31 12.10 3.44 7.82
C ARG A 31 11.14 2.44 7.17
N GLN A 32 11.54 1.17 7.20
CA GLN A 32 10.76 0.04 6.72
C GLN A 32 11.01 -1.19 7.60
N ILE A 33 10.00 -2.04 7.74
CA ILE A 33 10.16 -3.39 8.30
C ILE A 33 10.43 -4.37 7.17
N VAL A 34 11.49 -5.17 7.32
CA VAL A 34 11.90 -6.20 6.35
C VAL A 34 12.16 -7.53 7.05
N ALA A 35 12.01 -8.61 6.29
CA ALA A 35 12.48 -9.92 6.73
C ALA A 35 14.00 -9.98 6.55
N ASN A 36 14.69 -10.49 7.57
CA ASN A 36 16.10 -10.77 7.52
C ASN A 36 16.32 -12.27 7.75
N PRO A 37 16.63 -13.04 6.69
CA PRO A 37 16.91 -14.46 6.83
C PRO A 37 18.23 -14.65 7.55
N ILE A 38 18.22 -15.44 8.62
CA ILE A 38 19.43 -15.93 9.29
C ILE A 38 19.81 -17.25 8.61
N ILE A 39 21.01 -17.30 8.04
CA ILE A 39 21.54 -18.46 7.30
C ILE A 39 22.67 -19.05 8.14
N LYS A 40 22.59 -20.34 8.48
CA LYS A 40 23.74 -21.14 8.95
C LYS A 40 24.40 -21.87 7.79
N GLU A 41 25.65 -22.33 8.01
CA GLU A 41 26.45 -23.08 7.03
C GLU A 41 25.59 -24.06 6.22
N GLY A 42 25.65 -23.94 4.88
CA GLY A 42 24.91 -24.82 3.97
C GLY A 42 23.65 -24.22 3.33
N SER A 43 23.52 -22.89 3.28
CA SER A 43 22.54 -22.17 2.43
C SER A 43 21.06 -22.35 2.83
N ARG A 44 20.76 -22.90 4.01
CA ARG A 44 19.39 -23.02 4.53
C ARG A 44 19.04 -21.84 5.44
N ILE A 45 17.88 -21.24 5.18
CA ILE A 45 17.31 -20.20 6.05
C ILE A 45 16.74 -20.89 7.28
N GLU A 46 17.32 -20.62 8.45
CA GLU A 46 16.89 -21.19 9.74
C GLU A 46 15.73 -20.37 10.33
N GLU A 47 15.83 -19.04 10.25
CA GLU A 47 14.82 -18.14 10.79
C GLU A 47 14.70 -16.87 9.95
N ASN A 48 13.48 -16.32 9.83
CA ASN A 48 13.24 -15.00 9.26
C ASN A 48 12.79 -14.06 10.37
N ILE A 49 13.72 -13.27 10.90
CA ILE A 49 13.39 -12.23 11.88
C ILE A 49 12.94 -10.95 11.19
N LEU A 50 12.02 -10.22 11.81
CA LEU A 50 11.60 -8.90 11.34
C LEU A 50 12.47 -7.83 11.96
N ILE A 51 13.08 -7.00 11.11
CA ILE A 51 13.96 -5.92 11.56
C ILE A 51 13.54 -4.58 10.95
N GLU A 52 13.75 -3.53 11.73
CA GLU A 52 13.65 -2.15 11.25
C GLU A 52 14.92 -1.83 10.45
N ARG A 53 14.75 -1.28 9.24
CA ARG A 53 15.85 -0.76 8.43
C ARG A 53 15.53 0.62 7.89
N ALA A 54 16.57 1.39 7.63
CA ALA A 54 16.46 2.55 6.78
C ALA A 54 15.90 2.17 5.39
N PRO A 55 15.22 3.08 4.70
CA PRO A 55 14.80 2.88 3.32
C PRO A 55 16.00 2.53 2.43
N LYS A 56 15.80 1.60 1.47
CA LYS A 56 16.89 1.02 0.66
C LYS A 56 17.67 2.05 -0.18
N THR A 57 17.09 3.21 -0.45
CA THR A 57 17.69 4.26 -1.27
C THR A 57 17.46 5.64 -0.66
N PRO A 58 18.36 6.62 -0.87
CA PRO A 58 18.18 8.00 -0.41
C PRO A 58 16.83 8.60 -0.87
N ASN A 59 16.43 8.32 -2.11
CA ASN A 59 15.14 8.77 -2.68
C ASN A 59 13.90 8.18 -1.99
N SER A 60 14.06 7.18 -1.13
CA SER A 60 12.94 6.62 -0.39
C SER A 60 12.62 7.41 0.89
N PHE A 61 13.54 8.26 1.36
CA PHE A 61 13.24 9.27 2.38
C PHE A 61 12.40 10.38 1.75
N ARG A 62 11.20 10.60 2.28
CA ARG A 62 10.28 11.60 1.74
C ARG A 62 9.27 12.06 2.77
N VAL A 63 8.81 13.31 2.61
CA VAL A 63 7.68 13.87 3.34
C VAL A 63 6.49 13.93 2.39
N LEU A 64 5.34 13.42 2.84
CA LEU A 64 4.11 13.42 2.07
C LEU A 64 3.07 14.24 2.82
N ARG A 65 2.32 15.09 2.11
CA ARG A 65 1.09 15.65 2.67
C ARG A 65 0.07 14.55 2.83
N VAL A 66 -0.66 14.56 3.95
CA VAL A 66 -1.69 13.58 4.26
C VAL A 66 -3.07 14.25 4.22
N PRO A 67 -4.05 13.66 3.53
CA PRO A 67 -5.43 14.16 3.57
C PRO A 67 -6.04 14.03 4.97
N GLU A 68 -7.04 14.85 5.27
CA GLU A 68 -7.72 14.88 6.59
C GLU A 68 -8.24 13.50 7.02
N VAL A 69 -8.78 12.72 6.08
CA VAL A 69 -9.28 11.36 6.35
C VAL A 69 -8.21 10.45 6.95
N ILE A 70 -6.93 10.66 6.62
CA ILE A 70 -5.82 9.90 7.21
C ILE A 70 -5.57 10.33 8.64
N ILE A 71 -5.68 11.62 8.95
CA ILE A 71 -5.52 12.14 10.31
C ILE A 71 -6.62 11.58 11.21
N THR A 72 -7.88 11.60 10.75
CA THR A 72 -9.01 11.01 11.48
C THR A 72 -8.80 9.52 11.76
N GLU A 73 -8.33 8.74 10.77
CA GLU A 73 -8.04 7.32 10.97
C GLU A 73 -6.82 7.08 11.87
N LEU A 74 -5.85 7.99 11.88
CA LEU A 74 -4.69 7.94 12.77
C LEU A 74 -5.12 8.14 14.24
N GLU A 75 -6.02 9.08 14.51
CA GLU A 75 -6.57 9.31 15.85
C GLU A 75 -7.33 8.08 16.37
N LYS A 76 -8.22 7.50 15.56
CA LYS A 76 -8.92 6.26 15.92
C LYS A 76 -7.94 5.13 16.23
N ARG A 77 -6.87 5.02 15.44
CA ARG A 77 -5.83 4.02 15.65
C ARG A 77 -5.06 4.28 16.95
N LYS A 78 -4.78 5.54 17.30
CA LYS A 78 -4.14 5.91 18.56
C LYS A 78 -4.97 5.45 19.75
N CYS A 79 -6.27 5.76 19.77
CA CYS A 79 -7.19 5.30 20.83
C CYS A 79 -7.20 3.77 20.95
N GLN A 80 -7.23 3.04 19.82
CA GLN A 80 -7.18 1.58 19.84
C GLN A 80 -5.88 1.03 20.45
N ILE A 81 -4.74 1.68 20.17
CA ILE A 81 -3.44 1.28 20.73
C ILE A 81 -3.38 1.61 22.23
N ASP A 82 -3.95 2.74 22.66
CA ASP A 82 -4.02 3.09 24.08
C ASP A 82 -4.83 2.04 24.86
N MET A 83 -5.95 1.54 24.30
CA MET A 83 -6.68 0.40 24.87
C MET A 83 -5.83 -0.89 24.94
N TYR A 84 -4.95 -1.13 23.97
CA TYR A 84 -4.04 -2.28 24.01
C TYR A 84 -2.98 -2.12 25.11
N LYS A 85 -2.45 -0.90 25.29
CA LYS A 85 -1.50 -0.57 26.37
C LYS A 85 -2.14 -0.81 27.74
N GLU A 86 -3.36 -0.32 27.94
CA GLU A 86 -4.10 -0.53 29.20
C GLU A 86 -4.34 -2.02 29.48
N LYS A 87 -4.73 -2.80 28.46
CA LYS A 87 -5.04 -4.22 28.62
C LYS A 87 -3.80 -5.08 28.87
N MET A 88 -2.69 -4.80 28.20
CA MET A 88 -1.47 -5.61 28.26
C MET A 88 -0.50 -5.15 29.36
N GLN A 89 -0.61 -3.90 29.82
CA GLN A 89 0.25 -3.31 30.84
C GLN A 89 1.73 -3.55 30.52
N GLU A 90 2.49 -4.16 31.44
CA GLU A 90 3.92 -4.46 31.29
C GLU A 90 4.25 -5.39 30.12
N ALA A 91 3.29 -6.18 29.64
CA ALA A 91 3.48 -7.05 28.48
C ALA A 91 3.40 -6.30 27.14
N PHE A 92 3.00 -5.02 27.14
CA PHE A 92 2.96 -4.20 25.94
C PHE A 92 4.36 -3.67 25.59
N ILE A 93 4.79 -3.90 24.34
CA ILE A 93 6.07 -3.38 23.86
C ILE A 93 5.84 -2.11 23.04
N ASP A 94 5.98 -0.95 23.68
CA ASP A 94 5.76 0.34 23.04
C ASP A 94 6.95 0.78 22.19
N ASN A 95 6.83 0.55 20.88
CA ASN A 95 7.78 1.01 19.87
C ASN A 95 7.22 2.16 19.01
N ASP A 96 6.10 2.75 19.43
CA ASP A 96 5.40 3.83 18.74
C ASP A 96 4.85 3.46 17.34
N TYR A 97 4.80 2.17 16.99
CA TYR A 97 4.30 1.71 15.68
C TYR A 97 2.78 1.92 15.55
N ILE A 98 2.37 2.43 14.39
CA ILE A 98 0.94 2.59 14.04
C ILE A 98 0.30 1.25 13.69
N SER A 99 1.05 0.37 13.02
CA SER A 99 0.60 -0.97 12.64
C SER A 99 1.29 -2.03 13.50
N CYS A 100 0.75 -2.23 14.70
CA CYS A 100 1.22 -3.25 15.65
C CYS A 100 0.11 -4.21 16.06
N GLN A 101 0.54 -5.38 16.54
CA GLN A 101 -0.31 -6.34 17.24
C GLN A 101 -0.77 -5.79 18.58
N ALA A 102 -1.71 -6.49 19.24
CA ALA A 102 -2.22 -6.08 20.55
C ALA A 102 -1.13 -6.00 21.65
N ASN A 103 0.01 -6.68 21.47
CA ASN A 103 1.15 -6.61 22.39
C ASN A 103 2.21 -5.56 21.97
N GLY A 104 1.92 -4.70 20.99
CA GLY A 104 2.84 -3.67 20.51
C GLY A 104 3.93 -4.15 19.54
N LYS A 105 4.07 -5.47 19.34
CA LYS A 105 5.01 -6.02 18.33
C LYS A 105 4.51 -5.77 16.91
N VAL A 106 5.43 -5.68 15.96
CA VAL A 106 5.09 -5.60 14.53
C VAL A 106 4.31 -6.83 14.07
N HIS A 107 3.38 -6.64 13.14
CA HIS A 107 2.72 -7.77 12.50
C HIS A 107 3.67 -8.57 11.60
N SER A 108 3.30 -9.81 11.28
CA SER A 108 3.95 -10.54 10.19
C SER A 108 3.81 -9.79 8.87
N LEU A 109 4.77 -9.97 7.95
CA LEU A 109 4.77 -9.29 6.64
C LEU A 109 3.61 -9.72 5.73
N SER A 110 2.90 -10.80 6.06
CA SER A 110 1.72 -11.25 5.34
C SER A 110 0.42 -10.67 5.90
N ALA A 111 0.42 -10.14 7.14
CA ALA A 111 -0.79 -9.78 7.86
C ALA A 111 -1.68 -8.77 7.13
N MET A 112 -1.10 -7.72 6.51
CA MET A 112 -1.88 -6.72 5.78
C MET A 112 -2.56 -7.31 4.54
N ASN A 113 -1.82 -8.12 3.75
CA ASN A 113 -2.40 -8.77 2.57
C ASN A 113 -3.46 -9.78 3.00
N ASN A 114 -3.23 -10.55 4.06
CA ASN A 114 -4.23 -11.49 4.59
C ASN A 114 -5.49 -10.77 5.07
N ALA A 115 -5.34 -9.62 5.73
CA ALA A 115 -6.47 -8.78 6.14
C ALA A 115 -7.23 -8.23 4.93
N LEU A 116 -6.52 -7.73 3.90
CA LEU A 116 -7.12 -7.27 2.65
C LEU A 116 -7.86 -8.40 1.92
N THR A 117 -7.25 -9.57 1.75
CA THR A 117 -7.91 -10.73 1.13
C THR A 117 -9.20 -11.09 1.85
N LYS A 118 -9.19 -11.14 3.20
CA LYS A 118 -10.39 -11.41 4.00
C LYS A 118 -11.47 -10.35 3.79
N LEU A 119 -11.09 -9.07 3.72
CA LEU A 119 -12.02 -7.99 3.44
C LEU A 119 -12.60 -8.09 2.03
N CYS A 120 -11.79 -8.40 1.01
CA CYS A 120 -12.24 -8.59 -0.36
C CYS A 120 -13.27 -9.72 -0.44
N VAL A 121 -12.93 -10.90 0.10
CA VAL A 121 -13.81 -12.07 0.11
C VAL A 121 -15.13 -11.77 0.80
N ARG A 122 -15.10 -11.11 1.97
CA ARG A 122 -16.32 -10.78 2.73
C ARG A 122 -17.27 -9.84 1.98
N ASN A 123 -16.74 -9.01 1.09
CA ASN A 123 -17.53 -8.02 0.33
C ASN A 123 -17.73 -8.42 -1.14
N GLY A 124 -17.36 -9.64 -1.54
CA GLY A 124 -17.47 -10.08 -2.94
C GLY A 124 -16.58 -9.30 -3.91
N LEU A 125 -15.48 -8.70 -3.44
CA LEU A 125 -14.56 -7.93 -4.25
C LEU A 125 -13.40 -8.79 -4.76
N PRO A 126 -12.80 -8.44 -5.91
CA PRO A 126 -11.54 -9.05 -6.37
C PRO A 126 -10.44 -8.94 -5.31
N ALA A 127 -9.53 -9.91 -5.30
CA ALA A 127 -8.41 -9.90 -4.37
C ALA A 127 -7.46 -8.73 -4.66
N VAL A 128 -7.27 -7.85 -3.68
CA VAL A 128 -6.34 -6.70 -3.79
C VAL A 128 -5.20 -6.87 -2.79
N THR A 129 -4.00 -6.47 -3.19
CA THR A 129 -2.81 -6.43 -2.33
C THR A 129 -2.45 -5.00 -1.94
N VAL A 130 -1.61 -4.81 -0.91
CA VAL A 130 -1.07 -3.48 -0.58
C VAL A 130 -0.32 -2.86 -1.77
N HIS A 131 0.33 -3.69 -2.59
CA HIS A 131 0.98 -3.24 -3.81
C HIS A 131 -0.04 -2.81 -4.87
N GLY A 132 -1.11 -3.58 -5.04
CA GLY A 132 -2.23 -3.23 -5.90
C GLY A 132 -2.87 -1.90 -5.52
N LEU A 133 -3.12 -1.64 -4.22
CA LEU A 133 -3.63 -0.35 -3.74
C LEU A 133 -2.70 0.82 -4.09
N ARG A 134 -1.39 0.62 -4.01
CA ARG A 134 -0.39 1.64 -4.41
C ARG A 134 -0.44 1.90 -5.92
N HIS A 135 -0.66 0.86 -6.72
CA HIS A 135 -0.79 0.98 -8.18
C HIS A 135 -2.11 1.60 -8.60
N MET A 136 -3.22 1.30 -7.92
CA MET A 136 -4.51 1.95 -8.17
C MET A 136 -4.42 3.49 -8.08
N PHE A 137 -3.58 4.01 -7.19
CA PHE A 137 -3.33 5.45 -7.13
C PHE A 137 -2.70 5.98 -8.44
N ALA A 138 -1.79 5.22 -9.06
CA ALA A 138 -1.22 5.55 -10.35
C ALA A 138 -2.29 5.53 -11.45
N THR A 139 -3.14 4.51 -11.47
CA THR A 139 -4.26 4.39 -12.41
C THR A 139 -5.19 5.59 -12.33
N ILE A 140 -5.62 5.97 -11.12
CA ILE A 140 -6.50 7.13 -10.91
C ILE A 140 -5.87 8.41 -11.49
N LEU A 141 -4.57 8.63 -11.28
CA LEU A 141 -3.89 9.81 -11.83
C LEU A 141 -3.78 9.77 -13.36
N VAL A 142 -3.56 8.60 -13.94
CA VAL A 142 -3.57 8.41 -15.40
C VAL A 142 -4.95 8.75 -15.97
N GLU A 143 -6.02 8.27 -15.35
CA GLU A 143 -7.39 8.54 -15.78
C GLU A 143 -7.79 10.01 -15.68
N GLN A 144 -7.18 10.74 -14.75
CA GLN A 144 -7.32 12.20 -14.63
C GLN A 144 -6.41 12.98 -15.59
N GLY A 145 -5.70 12.30 -16.50
CA GLY A 145 -4.86 12.94 -17.51
C GLY A 145 -3.54 13.51 -16.97
N VAL A 146 -3.07 13.05 -15.80
CA VAL A 146 -1.79 13.52 -15.24
C VAL A 146 -0.63 12.93 -16.03
N PRO A 147 0.36 13.74 -16.48
CA PRO A 147 1.50 13.24 -17.24
C PRO A 147 2.30 12.16 -16.48
N LEU A 148 2.68 11.07 -17.16
CA LEU A 148 3.41 9.93 -16.58
C LEU A 148 4.70 10.33 -15.85
N ALA A 149 5.44 11.32 -16.35
CA ALA A 149 6.65 11.83 -15.69
C ALA A 149 6.33 12.39 -14.29
N LYS A 150 5.20 13.10 -14.14
CA LYS A 150 4.71 13.58 -12.84
C LYS A 150 4.26 12.42 -11.97
N ILE A 151 3.56 11.44 -12.52
CA ILE A 151 3.11 10.25 -11.77
C ILE A 151 4.32 9.47 -11.22
N SER A 152 5.38 9.27 -12.01
CA SER A 152 6.58 8.56 -11.56
C SER A 152 7.28 9.28 -10.39
N GLY A 153 7.44 10.61 -10.47
CA GLY A 153 7.95 11.41 -9.36
C GLY A 153 7.03 11.33 -8.12
N VAL A 154 5.72 11.40 -8.35
CA VAL A 154 4.66 11.17 -7.34
C VAL A 154 4.43 9.68 -7.09
N LEU A 155 5.36 8.77 -7.40
CA LEU A 155 5.36 7.41 -6.84
C LEU A 155 6.66 7.12 -6.10
N GLY A 156 7.69 7.95 -6.31
CA GLY A 156 9.02 7.74 -5.76
C GLY A 156 9.66 6.49 -6.38
N HIS A 157 9.32 6.18 -7.62
CA HIS A 157 9.98 5.14 -8.41
C HIS A 157 11.33 5.68 -8.87
N SER A 158 12.38 4.88 -8.73
CA SER A 158 13.71 5.21 -9.24
C SER A 158 13.79 5.08 -10.76
N SER A 159 12.79 4.44 -11.39
CA SER A 159 12.69 4.28 -12.83
C SER A 159 11.28 4.61 -13.31
N VAL A 160 11.19 5.39 -14.40
CA VAL A 160 9.94 5.66 -15.11
C VAL A 160 9.38 4.37 -15.73
N ASN A 161 10.23 3.39 -16.05
CA ASN A 161 9.82 2.13 -16.66
C ASN A 161 8.84 1.34 -15.80
N THR A 162 8.96 1.34 -14.47
CA THR A 162 7.98 0.65 -13.60
C THR A 162 6.60 1.29 -13.66
N THR A 163 6.53 2.59 -13.91
CA THR A 163 5.27 3.32 -14.11
C THR A 163 4.77 3.15 -15.54
N PHE A 164 5.68 3.01 -16.51
CA PHE A 164 5.37 2.80 -17.93
C PHE A 164 4.89 1.38 -18.24
N GLU A 165 5.55 0.34 -17.72
CA GLU A 165 5.12 -1.07 -17.86
C GLU A 165 3.69 -1.25 -17.33
N TYR A 166 3.40 -0.68 -16.15
CA TYR A 166 2.05 -0.70 -15.60
C TYR A 166 1.05 0.12 -16.45
N TYR A 167 1.50 1.24 -17.03
CA TYR A 167 0.67 2.02 -17.94
C TYR A 167 0.32 1.23 -19.20
N CYS A 168 1.28 0.51 -19.78
CA CYS A 168 1.04 -0.40 -20.90
C CYS A 168 0.02 -1.47 -20.51
N ASP A 169 0.15 -2.09 -19.34
CA ASP A 169 -0.84 -3.08 -18.87
C ASP A 169 -2.25 -2.48 -18.73
N VAL A 170 -2.38 -1.27 -18.17
CA VAL A 170 -3.68 -0.59 -18.01
C VAL A 170 -4.27 -0.14 -19.35
N MET A 171 -3.43 0.30 -20.30
CA MET A 171 -3.87 0.62 -21.66
C MET A 171 -4.33 -0.64 -22.40
N ASP A 172 -3.56 -1.72 -22.34
CA ASP A 172 -3.91 -3.02 -22.93
C ASP A 172 -5.22 -3.56 -22.34
N GLU A 173 -5.43 -3.42 -21.02
CA GLU A 173 -6.71 -3.76 -20.40
C GLU A 173 -7.85 -2.87 -20.87
N LYS A 174 -7.63 -1.55 -21.03
CA LYS A 174 -8.64 -0.64 -21.60
C LYS A 174 -8.98 -0.98 -23.03
N GLU A 175 -7.98 -1.28 -23.87
CA GLU A 175 -8.20 -1.71 -25.24
C GLU A 175 -8.92 -3.05 -25.31
N LYS A 176 -8.61 -4.01 -24.41
CA LYS A 176 -9.35 -5.27 -24.27
C LYS A 176 -10.79 -5.07 -23.79
N ILE A 177 -11.03 -4.15 -22.85
CA ILE A 177 -12.39 -3.81 -22.38
C ILE A 177 -13.18 -3.14 -23.49
N ILE A 178 -12.59 -2.20 -24.23
CA ILE A 178 -13.23 -1.54 -25.38
C ILE A 178 -13.50 -2.56 -26.49
N ALA A 179 -12.54 -3.43 -26.80
CA ALA A 179 -12.72 -4.51 -27.76
C ALA A 179 -13.82 -5.48 -27.33
N PHE A 180 -13.83 -5.92 -26.06
CA PHE A 180 -14.88 -6.76 -25.49
C PHE A 180 -16.26 -6.08 -25.51
N MET A 181 -16.34 -4.79 -25.18
CA MET A 181 -17.59 -4.02 -25.24
C MET A 181 -18.09 -3.88 -26.68
N ASN A 182 -17.20 -3.69 -27.66
CA ASN A 182 -17.57 -3.61 -29.07
C ASN A 182 -18.01 -4.98 -29.64
N ASP A 183 -17.42 -6.07 -29.17
CA ASP A 183 -17.74 -7.43 -29.60
C ASP A 183 -19.00 -7.98 -28.90
N ALA A 184 -19.21 -7.65 -27.62
CA ALA A 184 -20.37 -8.05 -26.83
C ALA A 184 -21.62 -7.19 -27.08
N PHE A 185 -21.47 -6.01 -27.69
CA PHE A 185 -22.58 -5.11 -28.08
C PHE A 185 -22.57 -4.82 -29.59
N ILE A 186 -22.36 -5.84 -30.42
CA ILE A 186 -22.86 -5.78 -31.80
C ILE A 186 -24.40 -5.82 -31.69
N PRO A 187 -25.15 -4.76 -32.04
CA PRO A 187 -26.59 -4.89 -32.15
C PRO A 187 -26.84 -5.94 -33.23
N GLU A 188 -27.50 -7.04 -32.89
CA GLU A 188 -28.04 -7.93 -33.92
C GLU A 188 -28.86 -7.06 -34.86
N GLY A 189 -28.34 -6.87 -36.07
CA GLY A 189 -28.99 -6.12 -37.11
C GLY A 189 -30.38 -6.69 -37.28
N ARG A 190 -31.38 -5.88 -36.98
CA ARG A 190 -32.77 -6.14 -37.33
C ARG A 190 -32.81 -6.45 -38.83
N GLU A 191 -33.17 -7.69 -39.18
CA GLU A 191 -33.93 -7.90 -40.40
C GLU A 191 -35.21 -7.06 -40.29
N GLY A 192 -35.40 -6.18 -41.26
CA GLY A 192 -36.48 -5.19 -41.25
C GLY A 192 -36.54 -4.36 -42.53
N THR A 193 -36.85 -5.03 -43.64
CA THR A 193 -37.69 -4.59 -44.78
C THR A 193 -37.46 -3.22 -45.40
N GLY A 194 -36.95 -3.25 -46.64
CA GLY A 194 -37.27 -2.30 -47.70
C GLY A 194 -37.39 -3.07 -49.02
#